data_AF-D2E4T2-F1
#
_entry.id   AF-D2E4T2-F1
#
_cell.length_a   1.000
_cell.length_b   1.000
_cell.length_c   1.000
_cell.angle_alpha   90.00
_cell.angle_beta   90.00
_cell.angle_gamma   90.00
#
_symmetry.space_group_name_H-M   'P 1'
#
loop_
_entity.id
_entity.type
_entity.pdbx_description
1 polymer ?
#
loop_
_entity_poly.entity_id
_entity_poly.type
_entity_poly.pdbx_seq_one_letter_code
_entity_poly.pdbx_strand_id
1 'polypeptide(L)'
;MFLLHEYDIFWAFLLIASLIPILAFWISALLAPVREGPEKLSSYESGIEPMGGAWLQFRIRYYMFALVFVVFDVETVFLYPWAMSFDVLGISVFIEAFIF
;
A
#
# COMPACT_ATOMS: atom_id res chain seq x y z
N MET A 1 14.33 -19.19 -18.67
CA MET A 1 14.74 -18.15 -19.63
C MET A 1 13.90 -16.91 -19.30
N PHE A 2 14.47 -15.91 -18.63
CA PHE A 2 13.71 -14.71 -18.25
C PHE A 2 13.37 -13.91 -19.52
N LEU A 3 12.09 -13.84 -19.88
CA LEU A 3 11.56 -13.00 -20.95
C LEU A 3 11.31 -11.58 -20.39
N LEU A 4 12.38 -10.90 -19.96
CA LEU A 4 12.29 -9.55 -19.37
C LEU A 4 11.63 -8.55 -20.31
N HIS A 5 11.70 -8.80 -21.62
CA HIS A 5 11.10 -7.96 -22.66
C HIS A 5 9.57 -7.84 -22.52
N GLU A 6 8.90 -8.85 -21.96
CA GLU A 6 7.44 -8.79 -21.72
C GLU A 6 7.06 -7.79 -20.62
N TYR A 7 8.03 -7.39 -19.78
CA TYR A 7 7.83 -6.43 -18.69
C TYR A 7 8.27 -5.01 -19.06
N ASP A 8 8.76 -4.76 -20.29
CA ASP A 8 9.19 -3.43 -20.70
C ASP A 8 8.05 -2.40 -20.62
N ILE A 9 6.84 -2.82 -21.00
CA ILE A 9 5.63 -1.99 -20.88
C ILE A 9 5.31 -1.70 -19.41
N PHE A 10 5.47 -2.68 -18.52
CA PHE A 10 5.27 -2.49 -17.09
C PHE A 10 6.23 -1.46 -16.51
N TRP A 11 7.52 -1.56 -16.85
CA TRP A 11 8.54 -0.61 -16.39
C TRP A 11 8.31 0.79 -16.94
N ALA A 12 8.00 0.90 -18.24
CA ALA A 12 7.67 2.19 -18.86
C ALA A 12 6.45 2.84 -18.19
N PHE A 13 5.39 2.05 -17.94
CA PHE A 13 4.20 2.53 -17.25
C PHE A 13 4.52 2.97 -15.82
N LEU A 14 5.26 2.16 -15.04
CA LEU A 14 5.63 2.49 -13.66
C LEU A 14 6.42 3.80 -13.58
N LEU A 15 7.37 4.01 -14.50
CA LEU A 15 8.16 5.24 -14.58
C LEU A 15 7.29 6.45 -14.90
N ILE A 16 6.45 6.36 -15.93
CA ILE A 16 5.56 7.47 -16.34
C ILE A 16 4.57 7.79 -15.21
N ALA A 17 3.92 6.77 -14.64
CA ALA A 17 2.94 6.93 -13.56
C ALA A 17 3.54 7.55 -12.30
N SER A 18 4.80 7.22 -11.98
CA SER A 18 5.52 7.80 -10.84
C SER A 18 6.03 9.21 -11.12
N LEU A 19 6.42 9.50 -12.38
CA LEU A 19 6.94 10.81 -12.78
C LEU A 19 5.87 11.89 -12.76
N ILE A 20 4.64 11.57 -13.17
CA ILE A 20 3.51 12.52 -13.21
C ILE A 20 3.28 13.24 -11.87
N PRO A 21 3.08 12.56 -10.73
CA PRO A 21 2.87 13.25 -9.45
C PRO A 21 4.11 14.05 -9.02
N ILE A 22 5.31 13.54 -9.27
CA ILE A 22 6.56 14.25 -8.96
C ILE A 22 6.61 15.58 -9.73
N LEU A 23 6.36 15.55 -11.03
CA LEU A 23 6.32 16.76 -11.86
C LEU A 23 5.19 17.70 -11.45
N ALA A 24 4.01 17.17 -11.12
CA ALA A 24 2.90 17.98 -10.63
C ALA A 24 3.25 18.73 -9.35
N PHE A 25 3.85 18.05 -8.37
CA PHE A 25 4.34 18.68 -7.13
C PHE A 25 5.47 19.67 -7.40
N TRP A 26 6.41 19.36 -8.30
CA TRP A 26 7.50 20.27 -8.69
C TRP A 26 7.00 21.56 -9.34
N ILE A 27 6.09 21.44 -10.32
CA ILE A 27 5.48 22.60 -10.99
C ILE A 27 4.68 23.43 -9.98
N SER A 28 3.91 22.77 -9.10
CA SER A 28 3.19 23.45 -8.03
C SER A 28 4.14 24.19 -7.08
N ALA A 29 5.24 23.57 -6.67
CA ALA A 29 6.22 24.20 -5.80
C ALA A 29 6.92 25.41 -6.45
N LEU A 30 7.14 25.38 -7.78
CA LEU A 30 7.77 26.49 -8.51
C LEU A 30 6.82 27.65 -8.79
N LEU A 31 5.55 27.37 -9.11
CA LEU A 31 4.57 28.39 -9.53
C LEU A 31 3.71 28.92 -8.37
N ALA A 32 3.53 28.14 -7.30
CA ALA A 32 2.66 28.56 -6.21
C ALA A 32 3.26 29.73 -5.42
N PRO A 33 2.45 30.73 -5.04
CA PRO A 33 2.92 31.81 -4.18
C PRO A 33 3.30 31.24 -2.80
N VAL A 34 4.56 31.43 -2.43
CA VAL A 34 5.08 31.03 -1.11
C VAL A 34 4.81 32.15 -0.12
N ARG A 35 4.05 31.86 0.93
CA ARG A 35 3.86 32.74 2.09
C ARG A 35 4.06 31.91 3.36
N GLU A 36 5.18 32.13 4.03
CA GLU A 36 5.57 31.41 5.24
C GLU A 36 5.19 32.23 6.48
N GLY A 37 3.90 32.24 6.81
CA GLY A 37 3.43 32.80 8.07
C GLY A 37 3.47 31.76 9.19
N PRO A 38 3.73 32.16 10.45
CA PRO A 38 3.75 31.22 11.58
C PRO A 38 2.44 30.43 11.72
N GLU A 39 1.28 31.06 11.49
CA GLU A 39 -0.03 30.38 11.52
C GLU A 39 -0.24 29.38 10.38
N LYS A 40 0.41 29.57 9.22
CA LYS A 40 0.32 28.60 8.12
C LYS A 40 1.08 27.31 8.43
N LEU A 41 2.10 27.41 9.28
CA LEU A 41 2.97 26.32 9.69
C LEU A 41 2.50 25.65 11.00
N SER A 42 1.52 26.24 11.69
CA SER A 42 0.89 25.61 12.86
C SER A 42 -0.12 24.54 12.44
N SER A 43 -0.29 23.52 13.28
CA SER A 43 -1.33 22.51 13.11
C SER A 43 -2.73 23.13 13.20
N TYR A 44 -3.67 22.60 12.41
CA TYR A 44 -5.05 23.05 12.43
C TYR A 44 -5.77 22.55 13.69
N GLU A 45 -6.32 23.48 14.49
CA GLU A 45 -7.03 23.20 15.75
C GLU A 45 -8.28 24.12 15.89
N SER A 46 -9.13 24.17 14.86
CA SER A 46 -10.41 24.91 14.83
C SER A 46 -10.38 26.39 15.31
N GLY A 47 -9.21 27.03 15.33
CA GLY A 47 -9.00 28.42 15.74
C GLY A 47 -8.60 28.63 17.21
N ILE A 48 -8.30 27.56 17.95
CA ILE A 48 -7.83 27.62 19.35
C ILE A 48 -6.42 27.03 19.44
N GLU A 49 -5.64 27.47 20.42
CA GLU A 49 -4.32 26.88 20.69
C GLU A 49 -4.45 25.41 21.14
N PRO A 50 -3.68 24.48 20.55
CA PRO A 50 -3.68 23.08 20.96
C PRO A 50 -3.40 22.95 22.45
N MET A 51 -4.35 22.35 23.18
CA MET A 51 -4.26 22.15 24.61
C MET A 51 -4.21 20.66 24.94
N GLY A 52 -3.27 20.28 25.81
CA GLY A 52 -3.06 18.88 26.22
C GLY A 52 -1.92 18.20 25.46
N GLY A 53 -1.80 16.88 25.63
CA GLY A 53 -0.80 16.07 24.94
C GLY A 53 -1.38 15.42 23.68
N ALA A 54 -0.60 15.37 22.60
CA ALA A 54 -0.95 14.64 21.37
C ALA A 54 -0.83 13.10 21.50
N TRP A 55 -0.82 12.58 22.74
CA TRP A 55 -0.68 11.17 23.02
C TRP A 55 -2.03 10.48 22.82
N LEU A 56 -2.18 9.84 21.67
CA LEU A 56 -3.31 8.95 21.44
C LEU A 56 -3.01 7.57 22.02
N GLN A 57 -3.96 7.02 22.78
CA GLN A 57 -3.89 5.62 23.18
C GLN A 57 -4.01 4.74 21.93
N PHE A 58 -2.89 4.17 21.49
CA PHE A 58 -2.90 3.23 20.38
C PHE A 58 -3.67 1.98 20.80
N ARG A 59 -4.77 1.70 20.10
CA ARG A 59 -5.62 0.55 20.41
C ARG A 59 -5.08 -0.68 19.70
N ILE A 60 -4.93 -1.77 20.46
CA ILE A 60 -4.39 -3.04 19.94
C ILE A 60 -5.18 -3.61 18.75
N ARG A 61 -6.43 -3.17 18.54
CA ARG A 61 -7.25 -3.57 17.40
C ARG A 61 -6.55 -3.36 16.04
N TYR A 62 -5.80 -2.28 15.86
CA TYR A 62 -5.10 -2.02 14.59
C TYR A 62 -4.00 -3.06 14.35
N TYR A 63 -3.28 -3.42 15.41
CA TYR A 63 -2.29 -4.50 15.36
C TYR A 63 -2.95 -5.85 15.07
N MET A 64 -4.07 -6.17 15.73
CA MET A 64 -4.79 -7.43 15.48
C MET A 64 -5.24 -7.54 14.02
N PHE A 65 -5.76 -6.45 13.43
CA PHE A 65 -6.12 -6.45 12.01
C PHE A 65 -4.91 -6.65 11.09
N ALA A 66 -3.79 -5.96 11.35
CA ALA A 66 -2.58 -6.12 10.55
C ALA A 66 -2.00 -7.54 10.67
N LEU A 67 -1.98 -8.12 11.87
CA LEU A 67 -1.49 -9.48 12.10
C LEU A 67 -2.33 -10.51 11.35
N VAL A 68 -3.66 -10.43 11.48
CA VAL A 68 -4.59 -11.31 10.75
C VAL A 68 -4.43 -11.13 9.25
N PHE A 69 -4.35 -9.90 8.75
CA PHE A 69 -4.10 -9.62 7.34
C PHE A 69 -2.83 -10.30 6.81
N VAL A 70 -1.71 -10.18 7.52
CA VAL A 70 -0.44 -10.80 7.10
C VAL A 70 -0.52 -12.32 7.10
N VAL A 71 -1.19 -12.92 8.09
CA VAL A 71 -1.38 -14.39 8.13
C VAL A 71 -2.19 -14.87 6.92
N PHE A 72 -3.31 -14.21 6.62
CA PHE A 72 -4.14 -14.55 5.46
C PHE A 72 -3.45 -14.25 4.13
N ASP A 73 -2.65 -13.18 4.04
CA ASP A 73 -1.87 -12.87 2.84
C ASP A 73 -0.89 -14.01 2.53
N VAL A 74 -0.15 -14.47 3.54
CA VAL A 74 0.74 -15.65 3.42
C VAL A 74 -0.04 -16.92 3.05
N GLU A 75 -1.21 -17.15 3.65
CA GLU A 75 -2.08 -18.28 3.31
C GLU A 75 -2.47 -18.27 1.83
N THR A 76 -2.88 -17.11 1.29
CA THR A 76 -3.23 -16.99 -0.13
C THR A 76 -2.05 -17.21 -1.07
N VAL A 77 -0.83 -16.84 -0.66
CA VAL A 77 0.40 -17.15 -1.42
C VAL A 77 0.56 -18.66 -1.61
N PHE A 78 0.19 -19.49 -0.63
CA PHE A 78 0.20 -20.96 -0.77
C PHE A 78 -0.96 -21.49 -1.60
N LEU A 79 -2.13 -20.84 -1.55
CA LEU A 79 -3.29 -21.23 -2.35
C LEU A 79 -3.14 -20.90 -3.85
N TYR A 80 -2.37 -19.88 -4.24
CA TYR A 80 -2.23 -19.49 -5.64
C TYR A 80 -1.65 -20.59 -6.56
N PRO A 81 -0.52 -21.26 -6.24
CA PRO A 81 0.00 -22.33 -7.07
C PRO A 81 -0.97 -23.52 -7.20
N TRP A 82 -1.63 -23.87 -6.09
CA TRP A 82 -2.67 -24.92 -6.08
C TRP A 82 -3.83 -24.56 -7.02
N ALA A 83 -4.35 -23.34 -6.90
CA ALA A 83 -5.46 -22.86 -7.74
C ALA A 83 -5.08 -22.78 -9.22
N MET A 84 -3.84 -22.38 -9.54
CA MET A 84 -3.34 -22.28 -10.91
C MET A 84 -3.18 -23.65 -11.59
N SER A 85 -2.95 -24.71 -10.82
CA SER A 85 -2.71 -26.07 -11.33
C SER A 85 -3.88 -27.04 -11.10
N PHE A 86 -5.04 -26.51 -10.70
CA PHE A 86 -6.21 -27.31 -10.35
C PHE A 86 -6.71 -28.22 -11.48
N ASP A 87 -6.49 -27.83 -12.73
CA ASP A 87 -6.85 -28.58 -13.94
C ASP A 87 -5.98 -29.83 -14.17
N VAL A 88 -4.76 -29.85 -13.63
CA VAL A 88 -3.82 -30.97 -13.72
C VAL A 88 -3.81 -31.82 -12.43
N LEU A 89 -4.21 -31.21 -11.31
CA LEU A 89 -4.20 -31.86 -10.00
C LEU A 89 -5.48 -32.67 -9.76
N GLY A 90 -5.32 -33.90 -9.28
CA GLY A 90 -6.42 -34.80 -8.95
C GLY A 90 -7.15 -34.43 -7.67
N ILE A 91 -8.25 -35.15 -7.39
CA ILE A 91 -9.11 -34.95 -6.21
C ILE A 91 -8.34 -35.06 -4.88
N SER A 92 -7.26 -35.83 -4.82
CA SER A 92 -6.42 -35.96 -3.62
C SER A 92 -5.87 -34.60 -3.15
N VAL A 93 -5.36 -33.80 -4.09
CA VAL A 93 -4.76 -32.49 -3.79
C VAL A 93 -5.83 -31.45 -3.46
N PHE A 94 -7.04 -31.60 -4.00
CA PHE A 94 -8.20 -30.80 -3.57
C PHE A 94 -8.54 -31.06 -2.10
N ILE A 95 -8.52 -32.31 -1.65
CA ILE A 95 -8.79 -32.66 -0.25
C ILE A 95 -7.69 -32.11 0.66
N GLU A 96 -6.42 -32.24 0.26
CA GLU A 96 -5.29 -31.69 1.01
C GLU A 96 -5.39 -30.16 1.16
N ALA A 97 -5.75 -29.44 0.09
CA ALA A 97 -5.94 -27.99 0.13
C ALA A 97 -7.18 -27.54 0.91
N PHE A 98 -8.20 -28.39 1.06
CA PHE A 98 -9.37 -28.10 1.89
C PHE A 98 -9.11 -28.32 3.38
N ILE A 99 -8.15 -29.20 3.71
CA ILE A 99 -7.71 -29.44 5.09
C ILE A 99 -6.76 -28.34 5.57
N PHE A 100 -5.97 -27.79 4.64
CA PHE A 100 -5.12 -26.62 4.84
C PHE A 100 -5.98 -25.38 5.19
#